data_AF-A0A6I5CPW3-F1
#
_entry.id   AF-A0A6I5CPW3-F1
#
_cell.length_a   1.000
_cell.length_b   1.000
_cell.length_c   1.000
_cell.angle_alpha   90.00
_cell.angle_beta   90.00
_cell.angle_gamma   90.00
#
_symmetry.space_group_name_H-M   'P 1'
#
loop_
_entity.id
_entity.type
_entity.pdbx_description
1 polymer ?
#
loop_
_entity_poly.entity_id
_entity_poly.type
_entity_poly.pdbx_seq_one_letter_code
_entity_poly.pdbx_strand_id
1 'polypeptide(L)' 'MTGKAPLVVVGDALLDRDLTGHADRLAPDAPVPVVADCAERLRPGGAALTAYLAA' A
#
# COMPACT_ATOMS: atom_id res chain seq x y z
N MET A 1 -33.60 -11.68 14.61
CA MET A 1 -32.37 -12.26 14.04
C MET A 1 -31.52 -11.13 13.50
N THR A 2 -30.45 -10.73 14.18
CA THR A 2 -29.52 -9.71 13.69
C THR A 2 -28.27 -10.41 13.16
N GLY A 3 -28.41 -11.09 12.01
CA GLY A 3 -27.26 -11.56 11.25
C GLY A 3 -26.56 -10.37 10.58
N LYS A 4 -25.22 -10.38 10.52
CA LYS A 4 -24.42 -9.37 9.80
C LYS A 4 -24.97 -9.30 8.36
N ALA A 5 -25.53 -8.16 7.96
CA ALA A 5 -26.04 -7.96 6.61
C ALA A 5 -24.87 -7.99 5.61
N PRO A 6 -25.07 -8.48 4.37
CA PRO A 6 -24.03 -8.47 3.35
C PRO A 6 -23.64 -7.02 3.02
N LEU A 7 -22.33 -6.77 2.92
CA LEU A 7 -21.75 -5.48 2.56
C LEU A 7 -21.19 -5.54 1.13
N VAL A 8 -21.50 -4.52 0.32
CA VAL A 8 -20.91 -4.34 -1.00
C VAL A 8 -20.03 -3.09 -0.96
N VAL A 9 -18.76 -3.23 -1.36
CA VAL A 9 -17.82 -2.12 -1.50
C VAL A 9 -17.68 -1.80 -2.99
N VAL A 10 -17.93 -0.54 -3.37
CA VAL A 10 -17.81 -0.05 -4.75
C VAL A 10 -16.79 1.08 -4.79
N GLY A 11 -15.80 0.96 -5.67
CA GLY A 11 -14.73 1.94 -5.87
C GLY A 11 -13.50 1.30 -6.49
N ASP A 12 -12.44 2.08 -6.67
CA ASP A 12 -11.21 1.61 -7.29
C ASP A 12 -10.40 0.72 -6.34
N ALA A 13 -10.14 -0.51 -6.79
CA ALA A 13 -9.26 -1.43 -6.10
C ALA A 13 -7.81 -1.13 -6.50
N LEU A 14 -6.97 -0.87 -5.50
CA LEU A 14 -5.56 -0.55 -5.70
C LEU A 14 -4.67 -1.61 -5.04
N LEU A 15 -3.44 -1.72 -5.54
CA LEU A 15 -2.36 -2.46 -4.88
C LEU A 15 -1.37 -1.45 -4.32
N ASP A 16 -1.32 -1.36 -3.00
CA ASP A 16 -0.32 -0.57 -2.30
C ASP A 16 0.98 -1.38 -2.25
N ARG A 17 2.08 -0.80 -2.73
CA ARG A 17 3.43 -1.37 -2.65
C ARG A 17 4.29 -0.48 -1.77
N ASP A 18 4.57 -0.94 -0.56
CA ASP A 18 5.45 -0.22 0.35
C ASP A 18 6.88 -0.70 0.13
N LEU A 19 7.79 0.24 -0.16
CA LEU A 19 9.23 -0.01 -0.24
C LEU A 19 9.91 0.60 0.99
N THR A 20 10.64 -0.20 1.74
CA THR A 20 11.42 0.26 2.89
C THR A 20 12.88 -0.12 2.70
N GLY A 21 13.77 0.88 2.71
CA GLY A 21 15.20 0.69 2.50
C GLY A 21 16.02 1.79 3.18
N HIS A 22 17.31 1.86 2.87
CA HIS A 22 18.24 2.84 3.43
C HIS A 22 18.58 3.93 2.42
N ALA A 23 18.83 5.15 2.91
CA ALA A 23 19.08 6.34 2.10
C ALA A 23 20.40 7.01 2.48
N ASP A 24 21.51 6.33 2.18
CA ASP A 24 22.84 6.72 2.65
C ASP A 24 23.62 7.59 1.67
N ARG A 25 23.05 7.86 0.48
CA ARG A 25 23.65 8.74 -0.52
C ARG A 25 22.60 9.54 -1.29
N LEU A 26 23.08 10.62 -1.92
CA LEU A 26 22.30 11.39 -2.88
C LEU A 26 22.52 10.89 -4.31
N ALA A 27 21.58 11.22 -5.19
CA ALA A 27 21.74 11.07 -6.62
C ALA A 27 22.85 12.00 -7.15
N PRO A 28 23.60 11.59 -8.19
CA PRO A 28 24.72 12.37 -8.69
C PRO A 28 24.29 13.66 -9.42
N ASP A 29 23.05 13.72 -9.88
CA ASP A 29 22.49 14.75 -10.75
C ASP A 29 21.46 15.66 -10.05
N ALA A 30 21.05 15.33 -8.83
CA ALA A 30 20.09 16.11 -8.05
C ALA A 30 20.25 15.87 -6.54
N PRO A 31 19.87 16.84 -5.68
CA PRO A 31 19.92 16.71 -4.22
C PRO A 31 18.74 15.87 -3.68
N VAL A 32 18.57 14.65 -4.22
CA VAL A 32 17.52 13.70 -3.82
C VAL A 32 18.16 12.41 -3.31
N PRO A 33 17.61 11.78 -2.26
CA PRO A 33 18.14 10.53 -1.73
C PRO A 33 17.91 9.36 -2.68
N VAL A 34 18.87 8.44 -2.71
CA VAL A 34 18.69 7.13 -3.34
C VAL A 34 18.31 6.13 -2.26
N VAL A 35 17.12 5.53 -2.37
CA VAL A 35 16.68 4.44 -1.48
C VAL A 35 17.19 3.12 -2.05
N ALA A 36 18.01 2.40 -1.28
CA ALA A 36 18.62 1.12 -1.64
C ALA A 36 18.21 0.00 -0.67
N ASP A 37 18.50 -1.25 -1.06
CA ASP A 37 18.22 -2.47 -0.28
C ASP A 37 16.77 -2.56 0.20
N CYS A 38 15.84 -2.25 -0.70
CA CYS A 38 14.42 -2.17 -0.37
C CYS A 38 13.83 -3.56 -0.08
N ALA A 39 13.23 -3.69 1.10
CA ALA A 39 12.21 -4.69 1.36
C ALA A 39 10.86 -4.20 0.78
N GLU A 40 10.14 -5.11 0.11
CA GLU A 40 8.82 -4.83 -0.45
C GLU A 40 7.72 -5.47 0.39
N ARG A 41 6.67 -4.70 0.67
CA ARG A 41 5.42 -5.21 1.25
C ARG A 41 4.24 -4.85 0.36
N LEU A 42 3.55 -5.89 -0.11
CA LEU A 42 2.31 -5.77 -0.85
C LEU A 42 1.12 -5.74 0.10
N ARG A 43 0.17 -4.84 -0.16
CA ARG A 43 -1.07 -4.70 0.61
C ARG A 43 -2.22 -4.22 -0.28
N PRO A 44 -3.47 -4.59 0.03
CA PRO A 44 -4.61 -4.00 -0.66
C PRO A 44 -4.69 -2.49 -0.34
N GLY A 45 -5.07 -1.72 -1.34
CA GLY A 45 -5.31 -0.27 -1.28
C GLY A 45 -6.70 0.10 -1.79
N GLY A 46 -7.12 1.34 -1.53
CA GLY A 46 -8.43 1.85 -1.99
C GLY A 46 -9.60 0.94 -1.57
N ALA A 47 -10.50 0.64 -2.51
CA ALA A 47 -11.65 -0.22 -2.28
C ALA A 47 -11.27 -1.66 -1.86
N ALA A 48 -10.10 -2.15 -2.28
CA ALA A 48 -9.63 -3.47 -1.86
C ALA A 48 -9.28 -3.49 -0.36
N LEU A 49 -8.69 -2.41 0.16
CA LEU A 49 -8.41 -2.30 1.60
C LEU A 49 -9.70 -2.28 2.41
N THR A 50 -10.68 -1.50 1.95
CA THR A 50 -12.00 -1.42 2.59
C THR A 50 -12.68 -2.79 2.62
N ALA A 51 -12.69 -3.51 1.50
CA ALA A 51 -13.28 -4.85 1.43
C ALA A 51 -12.52 -5.85 2.33
N TYR A 52 -11.19 -5.78 2.37
CA TYR A 52 -10.35 -6.64 3.22
C TYR A 52 -10.63 -6.45 4.71
N LEU A 53 -10.80 -5.20 5.18
CA LEU A 53 -11.07 -4.90 6.58
C LEU A 53 -12.52 -5.16 7.00
N ALA A 54 -13.46 -5.16 6.06
CA ALA A 54 -14.89 -5.33 6.35
C ALA A 54 -15.35 -6.79 6.38
N ALA A 55 -14.57 -7.71 5.80
CA ALA A 55 -14.78 -9.15 5.85
C ALA A 55 -14.74 -9.65 7.30
#